data_AF-U2EQ91-F1
#
_entry.id   AF-U2EQ91-F1
#
_cell.length_a   1.000
_cell.length_b   1.000
_cell.length_c   1.000
_cell.angle_alpha   90.00
_cell.angle_beta   90.00
_cell.angle_gamma   90.00
#
_symmetry.space_group_name_H-M   'P 1'
#
loop_
_entity.id
_entity.type
_entity.pdbx_description
1 polymer ?
#
loop_
_entity_poly.entity_id
_entity_poly.type
_entity_poly.pdbx_seq_one_letter_code
_entity_poly.pdbx_strand_id
1 'polypeptide(L)'
;MGVLVLIFLGWIVSQSGRPLLFAGIWALFVLFTGLVLDEAGLAAALMSAVVGFVFAAVYFWLLDRFADQILIWIAILIGLPALMVVARLQLLASTGSG
;
A
#
# COMPACT_ATOMS: atom_id res chain seq x y z
N MET A 1 -9.44 5.70 2.59
CA MET A 1 -9.11 5.13 3.91
C MET A 1 -7.76 4.41 3.92
N GLY A 2 -7.48 3.45 3.03
CA GLY A 2 -6.23 2.68 3.03
C GLY A 2 -4.92 3.50 2.93
N VAL A 3 -4.88 4.55 2.10
CA VAL A 3 -3.66 5.35 1.91
C VAL A 3 -3.15 5.99 3.21
N LEU A 4 -4.04 6.48 4.07
CA LEU A 4 -3.66 7.08 5.36
C LEU A 4 -3.05 6.05 6.31
N VAL A 5 -3.59 4.83 6.32
CA VAL A 5 -3.06 3.71 7.11
C VAL A 5 -1.68 3.30 6.59
N LEU A 6 -1.48 3.27 5.27
CA LEU A 6 -0.19 3.02 4.62
C LEU A 6 0.87 4.05 5.02
N ILE A 7 0.51 5.34 4.99
CA ILE A 7 1.41 6.44 5.37
C ILE A 7 1.77 6.35 6.87
N PHE A 8 0.78 6.09 7.73
CA PHE A 8 1.00 5.94 9.17
C PHE A 8 1.93 4.76 9.48
N LEU A 9 1.70 3.60 8.86
CA LEU A 9 2.58 2.43 8.98
C LEU A 9 3.99 2.74 8.44
N GLY A 10 4.11 3.49 7.35
CA GLY A 10 5.38 3.90 6.78
C GLY A 10 6.20 4.80 7.71
N TRP A 11 5.54 5.70 8.43
CA TRP A 11 6.18 6.49 9.48
C TRP A 11 6.69 5.62 10.63
N ILE A 12 5.88 4.68 11.14
CA ILE A 12 6.30 3.76 12.21
C ILE A 12 7.46 2.86 11.75
N VAL A 13 7.44 2.37 10.51
CA VAL A 13 8.52 1.57 9.92
C VAL A 13 9.86 2.30 10.01
N SER A 14 9.88 3.59 9.64
CA SER A 14 11.12 4.38 9.65
C SER A 14 11.75 4.54 11.04
N GLN A 15 10.96 4.34 12.11
CA GLN A 15 11.46 4.34 13.49
C GLN A 15 11.83 2.93 14.00
N SER A 16 11.25 1.88 13.40
CA SER A 16 11.33 0.51 13.91
C SER A 16 12.38 -0.35 13.22
N GLY A 17 12.83 0.02 12.01
CA GLY A 17 13.80 -0.73 11.21
C GLY A 17 13.31 -2.12 10.77
N ARG A 18 11.98 -2.34 10.73
CA ARG A 18 11.36 -3.66 10.51
C ARG A 18 10.33 -3.64 9.37
N PRO A 19 10.73 -3.31 8.13
CA PRO A 19 9.80 -3.06 7.02
C PRO A 19 8.89 -4.26 6.67
N LEU A 20 9.41 -5.49 6.75
CA LEU A 20 8.66 -6.70 6.42
C LEU A 20 7.51 -7.00 7.40
N LEU A 21 7.68 -6.68 8.69
CA LEU A 21 6.65 -6.90 9.71
C LEU A 21 5.43 -6.01 9.43
N PHE A 22 5.66 -4.75 9.10
CA PHE A 22 4.59 -3.81 8.78
C PHE A 22 3.94 -4.09 7.42
N ALA A 23 4.68 -4.64 6.45
CA ALA A 23 4.11 -5.14 5.20
C ALA A 23 3.10 -6.28 5.48
N GLY A 24 3.43 -7.17 6.42
CA GLY A 24 2.52 -8.23 6.88
C GLY A 24 1.26 -7.66 7.54
N ILE A 25 1.39 -6.66 8.41
CA ILE A 25 0.25 -5.97 9.05
C ILE A 25 -0.64 -5.33 7.98
N TRP A 26 -0.04 -4.66 6.99
CA TRP A 26 -0.78 -4.09 5.86
C TRP A 26 -1.53 -5.15 5.06
N ALA A 27 -0.90 -6.28 4.75
CA ALA A 27 -1.54 -7.38 4.03
C ALA A 27 -2.73 -7.96 4.79
N LEU A 28 -2.61 -8.10 6.12
CA LEU A 28 -3.70 -8.52 7.00
C LEU A 28 -4.85 -7.52 7.01
N PHE A 29 -4.54 -6.22 7.02
CA PHE A 29 -5.54 -5.16 6.90
C PHE A 29 -6.26 -5.22 5.55
N VAL A 30 -5.54 -5.40 4.44
CA VAL A 30 -6.12 -5.54 3.09
C VAL A 30 -6.98 -6.80 3.01
N LEU A 31 -6.53 -7.91 3.56
CA LEU A 31 -7.29 -9.16 3.60
C LEU A 31 -8.59 -8.99 4.39
N PHE A 32 -8.50 -8.41 5.60
CA PHE A 32 -9.65 -8.23 6.47
C PHE A 32 -10.67 -7.25 5.85
N THR A 33 -10.20 -6.12 5.32
CA THR A 33 -11.08 -5.17 4.64
C THR A 33 -11.68 -5.75 3.37
N GLY A 34 -10.92 -6.52 2.58
CA GLY A 34 -11.42 -7.23 1.41
C GLY A 34 -12.43 -8.33 1.72
N LEU A 35 -12.37 -8.93 2.92
CA LEU A 35 -13.37 -9.93 3.35
C LEU A 35 -14.62 -9.30 3.97
N VAL A 36 -14.47 -8.16 4.66
CA VAL A 36 -15.56 -7.50 5.39
C VAL A 36 -16.34 -6.52 4.52
N LEU A 37 -15.67 -5.84 3.59
CA LEU A 37 -16.25 -4.75 2.79
C LEU A 37 -16.49 -5.13 1.32
N ASP A 38 -15.85 -6.18 0.82
CA ASP A 38 -15.91 -6.58 -0.58
C ASP A 38 -16.54 -7.97 -0.70
N GLU A 39 -17.61 -8.11 -1.47
CA GLU A 39 -18.31 -9.39 -1.68
C GLU A 39 -17.57 -10.30 -2.69
N ALA A 40 -16.38 -9.90 -3.13
CA ALA A 40 -15.60 -10.57 -4.18
C ALA A 40 -15.12 -12.00 -3.84
N GLY A 41 -15.36 -12.48 -2.62
CA GLY A 41 -15.04 -13.83 -2.16
C GLY A 41 -13.59 -14.02 -1.71
N LEU A 42 -13.34 -15.12 -0.98
CA LEU A 42 -12.05 -15.40 -0.31
C LEU A 42 -10.85 -15.36 -1.26
N ALA A 43 -11.00 -15.89 -2.49
CA ALA A 43 -9.91 -15.95 -3.46
C ALA A 43 -9.46 -14.57 -3.94
N ALA A 44 -10.42 -13.66 -4.20
CA ALA A 44 -10.12 -12.29 -4.60
C ALA A 44 -9.47 -11.50 -3.45
N ALA A 45 -9.96 -11.68 -2.22
CA ALA A 45 -9.37 -11.07 -1.03
C ALA A 45 -7.94 -11.56 -0.75
N LEU A 46 -7.65 -12.85 -0.99
CA LEU A 46 -6.30 -13.40 -0.89
C LEU A 46 -5.36 -12.81 -1.95
N MET A 47 -5.79 -12.73 -3.22
CA MET A 47 -4.97 -12.12 -4.27
C MET A 47 -4.69 -10.65 -3.96
N SER A 48 -5.70 -9.89 -3.52
CA SER A 48 -5.51 -8.48 -3.18
C SER A 48 -4.58 -8.30 -1.98
N ALA A 49 -4.65 -9.18 -0.98
CA ALA A 49 -3.74 -9.18 0.16
C ALA A 49 -2.29 -9.51 -0.24
N VAL A 50 -2.07 -10.49 -1.13
CA VAL A 50 -0.73 -10.84 -1.63
C VAL A 50 -0.14 -9.68 -2.45
N VAL A 51 -0.91 -9.10 -3.35
CA VAL A 51 -0.47 -7.93 -4.13
C VAL A 51 -0.19 -6.75 -3.20
N GLY A 52 -1.06 -6.52 -2.22
CA GLY A 52 -0.88 -5.50 -1.19
C GLY A 52 0.38 -5.72 -0.35
N PHE A 53 0.69 -6.97 0.01
CA PHE A 53 1.91 -7.33 0.74
C PHE A 53 3.16 -6.98 -0.05
N VAL A 54 3.25 -7.42 -1.32
CA VAL A 54 4.41 -7.17 -2.17
C VAL A 54 4.64 -5.67 -2.33
N PHE A 55 3.57 -4.93 -2.60
CA PHE A 55 3.63 -3.48 -2.73
C PHE A 55 4.11 -2.81 -1.43
N ALA A 56 3.52 -3.16 -0.29
CA ALA A 56 3.89 -2.61 1.00
C ALA A 56 5.31 -3.00 1.42
N ALA A 57 5.76 -4.21 1.11
CA ALA A 57 7.12 -4.66 1.38
C ALA A 57 8.15 -3.80 0.64
N VAL A 58 7.94 -3.55 -0.66
CA VAL A 58 8.80 -2.66 -1.46
C VAL A 58 8.73 -1.23 -0.93
N TYR A 59 7.53 -0.73 -0.66
CA TYR A 59 7.30 0.62 -0.15
C TYR A 59 8.01 0.88 1.20
N PHE A 60 7.81 -0.01 2.17
CA PHE A 60 8.43 0.09 3.48
C PHE A 60 9.94 -0.15 3.43
N TRP A 61 10.41 -1.03 2.56
CA TRP A 61 11.84 -1.21 2.34
C TRP A 61 12.51 0.05 1.78
N LEU A 62 11.88 0.73 0.82
CA LEU A 62 12.35 2.01 0.31
C LEU A 62 12.35 3.10 1.39
N LEU A 63 11.30 3.18 2.21
CA LEU A 63 11.23 4.15 3.31
C LEU A 63 12.32 3.92 4.36
N ASP A 64 12.60 2.66 4.69
CA ASP A 64 13.67 2.27 5.62
C ASP A 64 15.05 2.61 5.04
N ARG A 65 15.28 2.30 3.75
CA ARG A 65 16.56 2.53 3.08
C ARG A 65 16.90 4.01 2.89
N PHE A 66 15.89 4.85 2.67
CA PHE A 66 16.05 6.29 2.42
C PHE A 66 15.55 7.16 3.58
N ALA A 67 15.46 6.60 4.79
CA ALA A 67 15.01 7.32 5.99
C ALA A 67 15.83 8.60 6.26
N ASP A 68 17.13 8.57 5.97
CA ASP A 68 18.04 9.71 6.16
C ASP A 68 17.87 10.82 5.12
N GLN A 69 17.23 10.54 3.98
CA GLN A 69 17.06 11.50 2.89
C GLN A 69 15.62 12.04 2.86
N ILE A 70 15.39 13.11 3.61
CA ILE A 70 14.05 13.66 3.85
C ILE A 70 13.26 13.99 2.57
N LEU A 71 13.95 14.44 1.51
CA LEU A 71 13.32 14.72 0.21
C LEU A 71 12.86 13.45 -0.52
N ILE A 72 13.69 12.40 -0.51
CA ILE A 72 13.33 11.10 -1.09
C ILE A 72 12.21 10.45 -0.27
N TRP A 73 12.26 10.61 1.05
CA TRP A 73 11.24 10.12 1.96
C TRP A 73 9.86 10.73 1.69
N ILE A 74 9.79 12.06 1.48
CA ILE A 74 8.55 12.75 1.07
C ILE A 74 8.08 12.27 -0.31
N ALA A 75 9.00 12.10 -1.26
CA ALA A 75 8.67 11.62 -2.61
C ALA A 75 8.10 10.18 -2.57
N ILE A 76 8.64 9.31 -1.72
CA ILE A 76 8.11 7.95 -1.52
C ILE A 76 6.75 8.01 -0.83
N LEU A 77 6.63 8.78 0.26
CA LEU A 77 5.37 8.87 1.02
C LEU A 77 4.19 9.38 0.19
N ILE A 78 4.41 10.36 -0.67
CA ILE A 78 3.35 11.04 -1.42
C ILE A 78 3.26 10.52 -2.85
N GLY A 79 4.40 10.34 -3.52
CA GLY A 79 4.46 10.01 -4.94
C GLY A 79 3.96 8.61 -5.27
N LEU A 80 4.32 7.60 -4.49
CA LEU A 80 3.87 6.21 -4.72
C LEU A 80 2.35 6.05 -4.54
N PRO A 81 1.72 6.57 -3.47
CA PRO A 81 0.28 6.54 -3.34
C PRO A 81 -0.43 7.37 -4.42
N ALA A 82 0.12 8.54 -4.79
CA ALA A 82 -0.45 9.37 -5.85
C ALA A 82 -0.45 8.64 -7.20
N LEU A 83 0.66 7.98 -7.56
CA LEU A 83 0.74 7.14 -8.77
C LEU A 83 -0.30 6.02 -8.77
N MET A 84 -0.51 5.37 -7.64
CA MET A 84 -1.49 4.30 -7.50
C MET A 84 -2.93 4.82 -7.67
N VAL A 85 -3.22 6.01 -7.15
CA VAL A 85 -4.52 6.69 -7.35
C VAL A 85 -4.70 7.03 -8.83
N VAL A 86 -3.70 7.64 -9.47
CA VAL A 86 -3.74 7.99 -10.90
C VAL A 86 -3.95 6.75 -11.76
N ALA A 87 -3.23 5.66 -11.51
CA ALA A 87 -3.38 4.41 -12.24
C ALA A 87 -4.80 3.82 -12.11
N ARG A 88 -5.39 3.86 -10.90
CA ARG A 88 -6.79 3.45 -10.70
C ARG A 88 -7.77 4.33 -11.45
N LEU A 89 -7.57 5.65 -11.45
CA LEU A 89 -8.41 6.59 -12.18
C LEU A 89 -8.34 6.34 -13.70
N GLN A 90 -7.15 6.07 -14.23
CA GLN A 90 -6.97 5.73 -15.65
C GLN A 90 -7.67 4.42 -16.04
N LEU A 91 -7.56 3.38 -15.19
CA LEU A 91 -8.28 2.13 -15.39
C LEU A 91 -9.80 2.34 -15.42
N LEU A 92 -10.34 3.10 -14.47
CA LEU A 92 -11.78 3.42 -14.43
C LEU A 92 -12.23 4.23 -15.66
N ALA A 93 -11.41 5.18 -16.11
CA ALA A 93 -11.67 5.96 -17.32
C ALA A 93 -11.67 5.08 -18.59
N SER A 94 -10.80 4.08 -18.66
CA SER A 94 -10.73 3.14 -19.79
C SER A 94 -11.91 2.17 -19.87
N THR A 95 -12.55 1.87 -18.73
CA THR A 95 -13.73 0.99 -18.68
C THR A 95 -15.06 1.73 -18.85
N GLY A 96 -15.09 3.06 -18.72
CA GLY A 96 -16.29 3.88 -18.83
C GLY A 96 -16.65 4.34 -20.25
N SER A 97 -15.87 3.95 -21.28
CA SER A 97 -16.11 4.32 -22.68
C SER A 97 -16.77 3.20 -23.51
N GLY A 98 -17.51 2.29 -22.87
CA GLY A 98 -18.24 1.19 -23.50
C GLY A 98 -19.74 1.45 -23.58
#